data_AF-A0A944NB30-F1
#
_entry.id   AF-A0A944NB30-F1
#
_cell.length_a   1.000
_cell.length_b   1.000
_cell.length_c   1.000
_cell.angle_alpha   90.00
_cell.angle_beta   90.00
_cell.angle_gamma   90.00
#
_symmetry.space_group_name_H-M   'P 1'
#
loop_
_entity.id
_entity.type
_entity.pdbx_description
1 polymer ?
#
loop_
_entity_poly.entity_id
_entity_poly.type
_entity_poly.pdbx_seq_one_letter_code
_entity_poly.pdbx_strand_id
1 'polypeptide(L)'
;MRYLKLKGLVSCALMLTAWMAGANVDMKGQLKIVGQQRVKSQMMVGESRQALAGRINFELTASPAQLKRGLVKISHFGLVNFSFPQRLITGKRGRGKARAVQGFSAKGGQFLRYDARKNTLSGVIKGGIDFPQLGEFARRDIRGHKQDFEVTPIQFGSVKLVLKLNRPLKNRGAKKILMQKAKVKLTLNASDKSDGTTLKLRPFRLTYRPIDFILKYSFWRQLTFGRKLCLQPVRIKSSVSDPNPTGSGLAFGMPGAFTHWGKANLTFAVRAWKDVIGSQYKTLTATEREELLPMIDDDDCIEVYFVENFSPEDLYGGGVARSGGQASSTITSSDANAFYGIDLTHLAHEIGHVVGLSHPGSGSSGPNMYDGSGGTLMCPSGFQNDNPAINSQENSDLLQNPLLTSTLMFKGAAVDCVDSGDCGGCPSI
;
A
#
# COMPACT_ATOMS: atom_id res chain seq x y z
N MET A 1 -7.51 -68.77 16.51
CA MET A 1 -6.38 -67.81 16.64
C MET A 1 -5.90 -67.43 15.25
N ARG A 2 -5.55 -66.20 14.89
CA ARG A 2 -5.79 -64.85 15.40
C ARG A 2 -5.05 -63.95 14.38
N TYR A 3 -5.60 -62.76 14.11
CA TYR A 3 -5.00 -61.60 13.42
C TYR A 3 -5.07 -61.46 11.89
N LEU A 4 -6.14 -60.75 11.51
CA LEU A 4 -6.28 -59.77 10.42
C LEU A 4 -4.96 -59.15 9.92
N LYS A 5 -4.80 -59.09 8.59
CA LYS A 5 -4.08 -58.01 7.88
C LYS A 5 -5.09 -57.13 7.14
N LEU A 6 -5.77 -56.28 7.90
CA LEU A 6 -6.37 -55.04 7.42
C LEU A 6 -5.32 -53.94 7.61
N LYS A 7 -4.57 -53.60 6.55
CA LYS A 7 -3.72 -52.40 6.51
C LYS A 7 -3.80 -51.78 5.11
N GLY A 8 -5.02 -51.41 4.76
CA GLY A 8 -5.39 -50.53 3.67
C GLY A 8 -6.77 -50.01 4.04
N LEU A 9 -6.93 -48.68 4.16
CA LEU A 9 -8.04 -47.98 4.81
C LEU A 9 -7.96 -47.94 6.35
N VAL A 10 -7.18 -47.01 6.92
CA VAL A 10 -7.49 -46.14 8.09
C VAL A 10 -6.27 -45.23 8.30
N SER A 11 -6.20 -44.11 7.58
CA SER A 11 -5.50 -42.88 8.01
C SER A 11 -5.79 -41.65 7.14
N CYS A 12 -6.87 -41.67 6.34
CA CYS A 12 -7.38 -40.50 5.60
C CYS A 12 -8.81 -40.12 6.00
N ALA A 13 -9.35 -40.69 7.08
CA ALA A 13 -10.76 -40.55 7.46
C ALA A 13 -10.99 -39.84 8.81
N LEU A 14 -10.00 -39.11 9.36
CA LEU A 14 -10.15 -38.35 10.62
C LEU A 14 -9.68 -36.89 10.55
N MET A 15 -9.58 -36.31 9.35
CA MET A 15 -9.52 -34.85 9.15
C MET A 15 -10.60 -34.39 8.17
N LEU A 16 -11.86 -34.80 8.40
CA LEU A 16 -12.99 -34.42 7.55
C LEU A 16 -14.24 -33.98 8.32
N THR A 17 -14.12 -33.73 9.63
CA THR A 17 -15.23 -33.23 10.46
C THR A 17 -14.78 -32.10 11.38
N ALA A 18 -14.36 -30.98 10.81
CA ALA A 18 -14.30 -29.68 11.48
C ALA A 18 -14.51 -28.52 10.49
N TRP A 19 -15.18 -28.78 9.37
CA TRP A 19 -15.35 -27.83 8.26
C TRP A 19 -16.79 -27.77 7.77
N MET A 20 -17.78 -27.82 8.67
CA MET A 20 -19.18 -27.51 8.35
C MET A 20 -19.91 -26.93 9.57
N ALA A 21 -19.47 -25.76 10.02
CA ALA A 21 -20.28 -24.85 10.81
C ALA A 21 -19.72 -23.42 10.64
N GLY A 22 -20.15 -22.76 9.58
CA GLY A 22 -19.69 -21.41 9.24
C GLY A 22 -20.39 -20.91 7.98
N ALA A 23 -21.57 -20.32 8.19
CA ALA A 23 -22.34 -19.48 7.27
C ALA A 23 -22.48 -19.94 5.79
N ASN A 24 -23.70 -20.35 5.43
CA ASN A 24 -24.21 -20.30 4.06
C ASN A 24 -24.21 -18.83 3.57
N VAL A 25 -23.08 -18.34 3.07
CA VAL A 25 -22.99 -17.08 2.33
C VAL A 25 -23.22 -17.38 0.85
N ASP A 26 -24.26 -16.80 0.26
CA ASP A 26 -24.64 -16.91 -1.15
C ASP A 26 -23.44 -16.68 -2.09
N MET A 27 -22.81 -17.78 -2.54
CA MET A 27 -21.57 -17.77 -3.32
C MET A 27 -21.78 -17.51 -4.82
N LYS A 28 -22.43 -16.40 -5.18
CA LYS A 28 -22.33 -15.84 -6.54
C LYS A 28 -21.07 -14.98 -6.63
N GLY A 29 -19.94 -15.62 -6.92
CA GLY A 29 -18.61 -15.00 -6.93
C GLY A 29 -18.55 -13.64 -7.63
N GLN A 30 -17.96 -12.66 -6.95
CA GLN A 30 -17.74 -11.31 -7.47
C GLN A 30 -16.71 -11.35 -8.62
N LEU A 31 -16.99 -10.64 -9.71
CA LEU A 31 -15.99 -10.43 -10.76
C LEU A 31 -14.86 -9.58 -10.19
N LYS A 32 -13.61 -10.06 -10.25
CA LYS A 32 -12.40 -9.27 -9.97
C LYS A 32 -11.62 -9.07 -11.26
N ILE A 33 -11.34 -7.81 -11.62
CA ILE A 33 -10.53 -7.43 -12.79
C ILE A 33 -9.30 -6.70 -12.25
N VAL A 34 -8.13 -7.22 -12.58
CA VAL A 34 -6.87 -6.54 -12.27
C VAL A 34 -6.18 -6.09 -13.55
N GLY A 35 -5.47 -4.98 -13.42
CA GLY A 35 -4.67 -4.44 -14.48
C GLY A 35 -3.43 -3.75 -13.94
N GLN A 36 -2.27 -4.08 -14.53
CA GLN A 36 -1.02 -3.40 -14.30
C GLN A 36 -0.26 -3.17 -15.62
N GLN A 37 0.28 -1.98 -15.83
CA GLN A 37 1.07 -1.66 -17.02
C GLN A 37 2.03 -0.49 -16.78
N ARG A 38 3.23 -0.56 -17.38
CA ARG A 38 4.13 0.61 -17.49
C ARG A 38 3.58 1.60 -18.51
N VAL A 39 3.66 2.89 -18.20
CA VAL A 39 3.06 3.95 -19.01
C VAL A 39 4.03 5.08 -19.27
N LYS A 40 3.77 5.82 -20.34
CA LYS A 40 4.42 7.10 -20.66
C LYS A 40 3.37 8.19 -20.65
N SER A 41 3.69 9.32 -20.04
CA SER A 41 2.80 10.48 -19.94
C SER A 41 3.50 11.75 -20.40
N GLN A 42 2.69 12.73 -20.76
CA GLN A 42 3.12 14.09 -21.01
C GLN A 42 2.46 15.00 -19.98
N MET A 43 3.30 15.68 -19.21
CA MET A 43 2.94 16.66 -18.21
C MET A 43 2.86 18.04 -18.83
N MET A 44 1.80 18.76 -18.48
CA MET A 44 1.58 20.16 -18.80
C MET A 44 1.46 20.96 -17.49
N VAL A 45 2.29 21.98 -17.31
CA VAL A 45 2.20 22.97 -16.23
C VAL A 45 2.39 24.35 -16.83
N GLY A 46 1.32 25.14 -16.94
CA GLY A 46 1.34 26.34 -17.79
C GLY A 46 1.81 25.96 -19.21
N GLU A 47 2.86 26.61 -19.69
CA GLU A 47 3.47 26.35 -21.00
C GLU A 47 4.52 25.23 -20.99
N SER A 48 4.98 24.81 -19.81
CA SER A 48 6.02 23.79 -19.67
C SER A 48 5.50 22.40 -20.01
N ARG A 49 6.30 21.67 -20.79
CA ARG A 49 6.05 20.28 -21.19
C ARG A 49 7.15 19.37 -20.66
N GLN A 50 6.77 18.26 -20.03
CA GLN A 50 7.72 17.25 -19.56
C GLN A 50 7.21 15.86 -19.88
N ALA A 51 8.08 14.99 -20.42
CA ALA A 51 7.77 13.59 -20.62
C ALA A 51 8.12 12.81 -19.36
N LEU A 52 7.21 11.93 -18.91
CA LEU A 52 7.41 11.09 -17.74
C LEU A 52 7.15 9.63 -18.07
N ALA A 53 7.82 8.76 -17.32
CA ALA A 53 7.52 7.35 -17.26
C ALA A 53 6.78 7.04 -15.95
N GLY A 54 6.01 5.97 -15.93
CA GLY A 54 5.22 5.63 -14.77
C GLY A 54 4.63 4.24 -14.82
N ARG A 55 3.71 3.98 -13.90
CA ARG A 55 2.93 2.74 -13.82
C ARG A 55 1.50 3.06 -13.42
N ILE A 56 0.57 2.33 -14.01
CA ILE A 56 -0.82 2.27 -13.55
C ILE A 56 -1.09 0.87 -13.03
N ASN A 57 -1.78 0.80 -11.90
CA ASN A 57 -2.28 -0.43 -11.30
C ASN A 57 -3.73 -0.22 -10.85
N PHE A 58 -4.60 -1.19 -11.08
CA PHE A 58 -5.97 -1.13 -10.57
C PHE A 58 -6.54 -2.51 -10.30
N GLU A 59 -7.44 -2.53 -9.32
CA GLU A 59 -8.33 -3.64 -9.03
C GLU A 59 -9.77 -3.11 -9.07
N LEU A 60 -10.55 -3.72 -9.94
CA LEU A 60 -11.97 -3.42 -10.11
C LEU A 60 -12.78 -4.63 -9.72
N THR A 61 -13.88 -4.41 -9.02
CA THR A 61 -14.74 -5.51 -8.59
C THR A 61 -16.20 -5.22 -8.90
N ALA A 62 -16.97 -6.26 -9.22
CA ALA A 62 -18.39 -6.10 -9.48
C ALA A 62 -19.19 -7.36 -9.13
N SER A 63 -20.22 -7.20 -8.31
CA SER A 63 -21.21 -8.25 -8.09
C SER A 63 -22.09 -8.42 -9.33
N PRO A 64 -22.79 -9.56 -9.50
CA PRO A 64 -23.76 -9.74 -10.58
C PRO A 64 -24.82 -8.62 -10.63
N ALA A 65 -25.29 -8.14 -9.47
CA ALA A 65 -26.25 -7.05 -9.38
C ALA A 65 -25.66 -5.70 -9.81
N GLN A 66 -24.41 -5.41 -9.43
CA GLN A 66 -23.69 -4.21 -9.86
C GLN A 66 -23.47 -4.20 -11.37
N LEU A 67 -23.02 -5.33 -11.96
CA LEU A 67 -22.84 -5.45 -13.41
C LEU A 67 -24.14 -5.25 -14.19
N LYS A 68 -25.27 -5.78 -13.69
CA LYS A 68 -26.59 -5.55 -14.30
C LYS A 68 -26.96 -4.06 -14.33
N ARG A 69 -26.56 -3.30 -13.31
CA ARG A 69 -26.73 -1.84 -13.22
C ARG A 69 -25.65 -1.05 -13.99
N GLY A 70 -24.72 -1.75 -14.66
CA GLY A 70 -23.59 -1.13 -15.34
C GLY A 70 -22.60 -0.46 -14.37
N LEU A 71 -22.46 -0.97 -13.15
CA LEU A 71 -21.56 -0.43 -12.13
C LEU A 71 -20.42 -1.41 -11.86
N VAL A 72 -19.21 -0.86 -11.78
CA VAL A 72 -17.99 -1.61 -11.40
C VAL A 72 -17.28 -0.81 -10.32
N LYS A 73 -17.15 -1.37 -9.12
CA LYS A 73 -16.46 -0.75 -7.98
C LYS A 73 -14.97 -0.65 -8.26
N ILE A 74 -14.38 0.47 -7.86
CA ILE A 74 -12.93 0.64 -7.80
C ILE A 74 -12.50 0.18 -6.41
N SER A 75 -11.87 -0.99 -6.33
CA SER A 75 -11.30 -1.51 -5.08
C SER A 75 -9.92 -0.90 -4.83
N HIS A 76 -9.12 -0.77 -5.88
CA HIS A 76 -7.83 -0.09 -5.83
C HIS A 76 -7.58 0.60 -7.16
N PHE A 77 -6.99 1.80 -7.12
CA PHE A 77 -6.52 2.49 -8.30
C PHE A 77 -5.29 3.34 -7.92
N GLY A 78 -4.14 2.89 -8.38
CA GLY A 78 -2.85 3.54 -8.22
C GLY A 78 -2.30 4.01 -9.55
N LEU A 79 -1.80 5.25 -9.58
CA LEU A 79 -1.07 5.79 -10.71
C LEU A 79 0.18 6.47 -10.19
N VAL A 80 1.34 6.03 -10.65
CA VAL A 80 2.64 6.62 -10.28
C VAL A 80 3.35 7.15 -11.50
N ASN A 81 4.03 8.28 -11.33
CA ASN A 81 4.98 8.81 -12.29
C ASN A 81 6.33 8.98 -11.59
N PHE A 82 7.38 8.55 -12.28
CA PHE A 82 8.75 8.54 -11.81
C PHE A 82 9.47 9.78 -12.30
N SER A 83 10.51 10.20 -11.57
CA SER A 83 11.29 11.40 -11.88
C SER A 83 10.45 12.68 -12.05
N PHE A 84 9.38 12.82 -11.28
CA PHE A 84 8.43 13.93 -11.34
C PHE A 84 9.07 15.27 -10.91
N PRO A 85 8.97 16.34 -11.72
CA PRO A 85 9.65 17.62 -11.50
C PRO A 85 8.89 18.52 -10.50
N GLN A 86 8.98 18.19 -9.22
CA GLN A 86 8.21 18.81 -8.13
C GLN A 86 8.32 20.36 -8.09
N ARG A 87 9.51 20.91 -8.37
CA ARG A 87 9.74 22.38 -8.43
C ARG A 87 8.85 23.10 -9.44
N LEU A 88 8.44 22.45 -10.53
CA LEU A 88 7.51 23.06 -11.49
C LEU A 88 6.11 23.28 -10.87
N ILE A 89 5.77 22.52 -9.84
CA ILE A 89 4.48 22.60 -9.14
C ILE A 89 4.54 23.54 -7.95
N THR A 90 5.59 23.42 -7.14
CA THR A 90 5.74 24.16 -5.88
C THR A 90 6.44 25.50 -6.04
N GLY A 91 7.24 25.67 -7.10
CA GLY A 91 8.15 26.81 -7.28
C GLY A 91 9.36 26.81 -6.33
N LYS A 92 9.50 25.79 -5.47
CA LYS A 92 10.53 25.70 -4.42
C LYS A 92 11.57 24.63 -4.77
N ARG A 93 12.82 24.87 -4.36
CA ARG A 93 13.86 23.84 -4.32
C ARG A 93 13.61 22.99 -3.08
N GLY A 94 13.53 21.67 -3.23
CA GLY A 94 13.37 20.75 -2.10
C GLY A 94 14.70 20.52 -1.39
N ARG A 95 14.62 20.00 -0.15
CA ARG A 95 15.73 19.48 0.65
C ARG A 95 16.29 18.18 0.07
N GLY A 96 15.42 17.40 -0.58
CA GLY A 96 15.80 16.14 -1.22
C GLY A 96 15.81 16.17 -2.74
N LYS A 97 15.35 15.06 -3.33
CA LYS A 97 15.41 14.80 -4.77
C LYS A 97 14.75 15.92 -5.56
N ALA A 98 15.47 16.49 -6.53
CA ALA A 98 14.91 17.47 -7.45
C ALA A 98 13.77 16.87 -8.32
N ARG A 99 13.81 15.55 -8.51
CA ARG A 99 12.82 14.73 -9.20
C ARG A 99 12.49 13.53 -8.33
N ALA A 100 11.23 13.23 -8.11
CA ALA A 100 10.83 12.14 -7.21
C ALA A 100 9.61 11.39 -7.73
N VAL A 101 9.07 10.46 -6.94
CA VAL A 101 7.79 9.84 -7.24
C VAL A 101 6.65 10.85 -7.11
N GLN A 102 5.67 10.77 -8.01
CA GLN A 102 4.34 11.35 -7.83
C GLN A 102 3.31 10.22 -7.86
N GLY A 103 2.58 10.05 -6.76
CA GLY A 103 1.50 9.10 -6.63
C GLY A 103 0.13 9.75 -6.80
N PHE A 104 -0.82 8.99 -7.34
CA PHE A 104 -2.24 9.28 -7.26
C PHE A 104 -2.96 8.07 -6.67
N SER A 105 -3.71 8.32 -5.61
CA SER A 105 -4.54 7.35 -4.91
C SER A 105 -6.00 7.76 -5.02
N ALA A 106 -6.86 6.82 -5.40
CA ALA A 106 -8.29 7.07 -5.47
C ALA A 106 -8.94 7.09 -4.08
N LYS A 107 -9.87 8.02 -3.88
CA LYS A 107 -10.77 7.99 -2.72
C LYS A 107 -11.63 6.71 -2.77
N GLY A 108 -11.85 6.08 -1.63
CA GLY A 108 -12.69 4.88 -1.52
C GLY A 108 -14.14 5.08 -1.97
N GLY A 109 -14.83 3.97 -2.27
CA GLY A 109 -16.27 3.96 -2.55
C GLY A 109 -16.69 4.45 -3.94
N GLN A 110 -15.75 4.59 -4.88
CA GLN A 110 -16.04 5.07 -6.24
C GLN A 110 -16.34 3.94 -7.23
N PHE A 111 -17.05 4.28 -8.32
CA PHE A 111 -17.48 3.33 -9.35
C PHE A 111 -17.17 3.84 -10.76
N LEU A 112 -16.87 2.91 -11.66
CA LEU A 112 -16.88 3.12 -13.10
C LEU A 112 -18.21 2.69 -13.69
N ARG A 113 -18.64 3.38 -14.76
CA ARG A 113 -19.81 3.00 -15.55
C ARG A 113 -19.38 2.01 -16.63
N TYR A 114 -20.02 0.85 -16.66
CA TYR A 114 -19.91 -0.17 -17.70
C TYR A 114 -21.03 -0.03 -18.73
N ASP A 115 -20.66 0.20 -19.98
CA ASP A 115 -21.54 0.13 -21.15
C ASP A 115 -21.26 -1.18 -21.91
N ALA A 116 -22.18 -2.13 -21.82
CA ALA A 116 -22.07 -3.44 -22.46
C ALA A 116 -22.22 -3.37 -24.00
N ARG A 117 -22.93 -2.38 -24.54
CA ARG A 117 -23.07 -2.21 -26.01
C ARG A 117 -21.77 -1.69 -26.60
N LYS A 118 -21.12 -0.77 -25.88
CA LYS A 118 -19.83 -0.19 -26.27
C LYS A 118 -18.63 -0.95 -25.73
N ASN A 119 -18.79 -2.01 -24.94
CA ASN A 119 -17.69 -2.70 -24.25
C ASN A 119 -16.73 -1.71 -23.56
N THR A 120 -17.27 -0.73 -22.84
CA THR A 120 -16.48 0.39 -22.30
C THR A 120 -16.72 0.56 -20.81
N LEU A 121 -15.65 0.64 -20.03
CA LEU A 121 -15.68 1.16 -18.67
C LEU A 121 -15.21 2.62 -18.70
N SER A 122 -15.95 3.52 -18.08
CA SER A 122 -15.54 4.92 -18.03
C SER A 122 -16.00 5.63 -16.77
N GLY A 123 -15.26 6.66 -16.37
CA GLY A 123 -15.59 7.47 -15.21
C GLY A 123 -14.54 8.54 -14.91
N VAL A 124 -14.85 9.35 -13.91
CA VAL A 124 -13.90 10.29 -13.30
C VAL A 124 -13.66 9.82 -11.88
N ILE A 125 -12.41 9.51 -11.57
CA ILE A 125 -11.96 9.00 -10.28
C ILE A 125 -11.36 10.18 -9.52
N LYS A 126 -11.96 10.59 -8.41
CA LYS A 126 -11.43 11.63 -7.52
C LYS A 126 -10.39 11.03 -6.57
N GLY A 127 -9.40 11.81 -6.17
CA GLY A 127 -8.36 11.29 -5.30
C GLY A 127 -7.34 12.33 -4.89
N GLY A 128 -6.31 11.83 -4.22
CA GLY A 128 -5.16 12.60 -3.79
C GLY A 128 -3.96 12.38 -4.69
N ILE A 129 -3.17 13.45 -4.87
CA ILE A 129 -1.88 13.44 -5.53
C ILE A 129 -0.82 13.71 -4.46
N ASP A 130 0.14 12.80 -4.33
CA ASP A 130 1.27 12.93 -3.41
C ASP A 130 2.60 13.09 -4.16
N PHE A 131 3.53 13.79 -3.52
CA PHE A 131 4.95 13.84 -3.87
C PHE A 131 5.73 14.42 -2.66
N PRO A 132 7.01 14.06 -2.46
CA PRO A 132 7.75 14.36 -1.23
C PRO A 132 7.74 15.82 -0.75
N GLN A 133 7.81 16.80 -1.66
CA GLN A 133 7.82 18.22 -1.29
C GLN A 133 6.55 18.68 -0.55
N LEU A 134 5.41 18.01 -0.73
CA LEU A 134 4.20 18.34 0.02
C LEU A 134 4.39 18.11 1.52
N GLY A 135 5.07 17.02 1.89
CA GLY A 135 5.43 16.71 3.27
C GLY A 135 6.59 17.57 3.79
N GLU A 136 7.53 17.96 2.94
CA GLU A 136 8.68 18.81 3.31
C GLU A 136 8.24 20.22 3.74
N PHE A 137 7.24 20.77 3.06
CA PHE A 137 6.75 22.14 3.29
C PHE A 137 5.37 22.19 3.98
N ALA A 138 4.93 21.07 4.56
CA ALA A 138 3.72 21.03 5.37
C ALA A 138 3.88 21.88 6.63
N ARG A 139 2.81 22.57 7.06
CA ARG A 139 2.77 23.12 8.42
C ARG A 139 2.56 21.94 9.36
N ARG A 140 3.54 21.68 10.22
CA ARG A 140 3.45 20.62 11.23
C ARG A 140 2.91 21.21 12.52
N ASP A 141 1.85 20.61 13.07
CA ASP A 141 1.59 20.75 14.49
C ASP A 141 2.45 19.70 15.19
N ILE A 142 3.58 20.13 15.75
CA ILE A 142 4.52 19.27 16.50
C ILE A 142 3.98 19.01 17.92
N ARG A 143 2.77 19.52 18.25
CA ARG A 143 2.19 19.36 19.58
C ARG A 143 1.55 17.99 19.75
N GLY A 144 2.29 17.10 20.41
CA GLY A 144 1.76 16.50 21.64
C GLY A 144 1.25 15.06 21.61
N HIS A 145 1.46 14.28 20.54
CA HIS A 145 1.16 12.85 20.58
C HIS A 145 2.35 12.04 20.06
N LYS A 146 2.77 11.03 20.85
CA LYS A 146 3.68 9.96 20.43
C LYS A 146 2.98 9.15 19.36
N GLN A 147 2.93 9.68 18.13
CA GLN A 147 2.39 8.97 16.97
C GLN A 147 3.57 8.41 16.19
N ASP A 148 3.60 7.09 16.07
CA ASP A 148 4.38 6.29 15.11
C ASP A 148 3.93 6.51 13.64
N PHE A 149 3.01 7.46 13.41
CA PHE A 149 2.53 7.79 12.08
C PHE A 149 2.41 9.29 11.81
N GLU A 150 2.99 9.74 10.70
CA GLU A 150 2.89 11.12 10.21
C GLU A 150 2.11 11.24 8.89
N VAL A 151 1.00 11.99 8.93
CA VAL A 151 0.24 12.38 7.75
C VAL A 151 0.96 13.51 6.99
N THR A 152 1.10 13.35 5.69
CA THR A 152 1.56 14.42 4.79
C THR A 152 0.41 14.95 3.92
N PRO A 153 0.40 16.26 3.63
CA PRO A 153 -0.53 16.87 2.69
C PRO A 153 -0.49 16.21 1.30
N ILE A 154 -1.62 16.29 0.63
CA ILE A 154 -1.83 15.92 -0.77
C ILE A 154 -2.36 17.12 -1.57
N GLN A 155 -2.19 17.06 -2.88
CA GLN A 155 -2.89 17.93 -3.83
C GLN A 155 -4.14 17.21 -4.33
N PHE A 156 -5.29 17.89 -4.36
CA PHE A 156 -6.51 17.25 -4.87
C PHE A 156 -6.46 17.10 -6.39
N GLY A 157 -6.92 15.95 -6.88
CA GLY A 157 -6.93 15.68 -8.31
C GLY A 157 -8.02 14.73 -8.74
N SER A 158 -8.12 14.53 -10.05
CA SER A 158 -9.01 13.53 -10.64
C SER A 158 -8.43 12.89 -11.88
N VAL A 159 -8.77 11.62 -12.06
CA VAL A 159 -8.39 10.82 -13.22
C VAL A 159 -9.62 10.56 -14.06
N LYS A 160 -9.61 11.03 -15.32
CA LYS A 160 -10.57 10.60 -16.33
C LYS A 160 -10.06 9.29 -16.96
N LEU A 161 -10.83 8.22 -16.81
CA LEU A 161 -10.50 6.90 -17.30
C LEU A 161 -11.51 6.43 -18.34
N VAL A 162 -11.01 5.88 -19.45
CA VAL A 162 -11.80 5.12 -20.42
C VAL A 162 -11.04 3.83 -20.75
N LEU A 163 -11.62 2.68 -20.42
CA LEU A 163 -11.15 1.36 -20.80
C LEU A 163 -12.09 0.79 -21.88
N LYS A 164 -11.60 0.70 -23.11
CA LYS A 164 -12.30 0.03 -24.20
C LYS A 164 -11.88 -1.44 -24.22
N LEU A 165 -12.78 -2.33 -23.84
CA LEU A 165 -12.56 -3.77 -23.80
C LEU A 165 -12.72 -4.37 -25.20
N ASN A 166 -11.88 -5.36 -25.53
CA ASN A 166 -12.04 -6.10 -26.78
C ASN A 166 -13.28 -7.00 -26.79
N ARG A 167 -13.76 -7.42 -25.61
CA ARG A 167 -14.94 -8.27 -25.46
C ARG A 167 -15.79 -7.78 -24.28
N PRO A 168 -17.11 -8.05 -24.27
CA PRO A 168 -17.94 -7.74 -23.11
C PRO A 168 -17.47 -8.49 -21.86
N LEU A 169 -17.63 -7.85 -20.69
CA LEU A 169 -17.50 -8.53 -19.39
C LEU A 169 -18.57 -9.64 -19.31
N LYS A 170 -18.12 -10.89 -19.17
CA LYS A 170 -19.01 -12.04 -19.02
C LYS A 170 -19.28 -12.30 -17.54
N ASN A 171 -20.55 -12.43 -17.19
CA ASN A 171 -21.00 -12.73 -15.83
C ASN A 171 -21.07 -14.25 -15.57
N ARG A 172 -20.03 -15.00 -15.93
CA ARG A 172 -19.99 -16.46 -15.71
C ARG A 172 -18.74 -16.83 -14.92
N GLY A 173 -18.94 -17.61 -13.86
CA GLY A 173 -17.90 -18.11 -12.95
C GLY A 173 -16.86 -18.97 -13.67
N ALA A 174 -15.98 -18.32 -14.42
CA ALA A 174 -14.91 -19.01 -15.13
C ALA A 174 -13.99 -19.67 -14.08
N LYS A 175 -13.90 -21.00 -14.12
CA LYS A 175 -13.00 -21.79 -13.26
C LYS A 175 -11.51 -21.56 -13.56
N LYS A 176 -11.18 -20.59 -14.42
CA LYS A 176 -9.83 -20.25 -14.89
C LYS A 176 -9.68 -18.73 -14.98
N ILE A 177 -8.44 -18.27 -14.88
CA ILE A 177 -8.10 -16.87 -15.13
C ILE A 177 -8.25 -16.61 -16.62
N LEU A 178 -8.97 -15.54 -16.94
CA LEU A 178 -9.15 -15.09 -18.31
C LEU A 178 -8.34 -13.82 -18.52
N MET A 179 -7.73 -13.75 -19.70
CA MET A 179 -6.99 -12.58 -20.15
C MET A 179 -7.73 -11.94 -21.30
N GLN A 180 -7.89 -10.62 -21.26
CA GLN A 180 -8.41 -9.87 -22.39
C GLN A 180 -7.62 -8.59 -22.61
N LYS A 181 -7.52 -8.18 -23.88
CA LYS A 181 -6.92 -6.90 -24.24
C LYS A 181 -7.92 -5.76 -24.05
N ALA A 182 -7.44 -4.61 -23.62
CA ALA A 182 -8.20 -3.37 -23.56
C ALA A 182 -7.35 -2.19 -24.00
N LYS A 183 -7.97 -1.17 -24.60
CA LYS A 183 -7.33 0.12 -24.87
C LYS A 183 -7.70 1.11 -23.78
N VAL A 184 -6.69 1.74 -23.19
CA VAL A 184 -6.86 2.69 -22.08
C VAL A 184 -6.56 4.09 -22.56
N LYS A 185 -7.48 5.03 -22.27
CA LYS A 185 -7.23 6.47 -22.31
C LYS A 185 -7.34 7.01 -20.89
N LEU A 186 -6.32 7.78 -20.50
CA LEU A 186 -6.15 8.24 -19.13
C LEU A 186 -5.71 9.71 -19.14
N THR A 187 -6.30 10.52 -18.27
CA THR A 187 -5.84 11.88 -18.01
C THR A 187 -5.97 12.20 -16.52
N LEU A 188 -4.86 12.54 -15.88
CA LEU A 188 -4.86 13.09 -14.52
C LEU A 188 -4.91 14.61 -14.61
N ASN A 189 -5.81 15.23 -13.85
CA ASN A 189 -5.87 16.67 -13.65
C ASN A 189 -5.69 16.97 -12.17
N ALA A 190 -4.64 17.70 -11.83
CA ALA A 190 -4.40 18.25 -10.50
C ALA A 190 -5.04 19.63 -10.38
N SER A 191 -5.71 19.88 -9.26
CA SER A 191 -6.22 21.20 -8.90
C SER A 191 -5.15 22.04 -8.21
N ASP A 192 -5.39 23.31 -7.98
CA ASP A 192 -4.57 24.20 -7.15
C ASP A 192 -4.80 24.01 -5.63
N LYS A 193 -5.73 23.13 -5.25
CA LYS A 193 -6.12 22.88 -3.86
C LYS A 193 -5.35 21.71 -3.23
N SER A 194 -5.14 21.80 -1.93
CA SER A 194 -4.48 20.79 -1.10
C SER A 194 -5.06 20.76 0.32
N ASP A 195 -4.81 19.69 1.06
CA ASP A 195 -5.17 19.57 2.48
C ASP A 195 -3.97 19.93 3.38
N GLY A 196 -3.94 21.15 3.92
CA GLY A 196 -3.02 21.45 5.02
C GLY A 196 -1.58 21.83 4.64
N THR A 197 -1.27 22.06 3.35
CA THR A 197 -0.05 22.80 2.98
C THR A 197 -0.34 24.30 2.74
N THR A 198 0.65 25.14 3.06
CA THR A 198 0.64 26.57 2.70
C THR A 198 1.23 26.85 1.33
N LEU A 199 1.75 25.82 0.67
CA LEU A 199 2.28 25.96 -0.68
C LEU A 199 1.17 26.39 -1.63
N LYS A 200 1.46 27.43 -2.44
CA LYS A 200 0.64 27.75 -3.61
C LYS A 200 0.98 26.75 -4.72
N LEU A 201 0.19 25.69 -4.82
CA LEU A 201 0.41 24.64 -5.80
C LEU A 201 -0.12 25.05 -7.18
N ARG A 202 0.66 24.79 -8.23
CA ARG A 202 0.20 24.98 -9.60
C ARG A 202 -0.63 23.78 -10.05
N PRO A 203 -1.79 23.99 -10.71
CA PRO A 203 -2.52 22.90 -11.34
C PRO A 203 -1.69 22.35 -12.50
N PHE A 204 -1.84 21.05 -12.76
CA PHE A 204 -1.16 20.38 -13.86
C PHE A 204 -2.02 19.29 -14.47
N ARG A 205 -1.66 18.89 -15.69
CA ARG A 205 -2.31 17.79 -16.40
C ARG A 205 -1.28 16.77 -16.86
N LEU A 206 -1.55 15.49 -16.61
CA LEU A 206 -0.83 14.39 -17.25
C LEU A 206 -1.75 13.70 -18.24
N THR A 207 -1.37 13.70 -19.51
CA THR A 207 -2.04 12.92 -20.55
C THR A 207 -1.20 11.70 -20.89
N TYR A 208 -1.84 10.54 -20.81
CA TYR A 208 -1.19 9.27 -21.12
C TYR A 208 -1.50 8.88 -22.55
N ARG A 209 -0.50 8.37 -23.25
CA ARG A 209 -0.71 7.82 -24.59
C ARG A 209 -1.71 6.65 -24.49
N PRO A 210 -2.49 6.35 -25.54
CA PRO A 210 -3.31 5.15 -25.55
C PRO A 210 -2.45 3.92 -25.19
N ILE A 211 -2.87 3.17 -24.18
CA ILE A 211 -2.12 2.02 -23.67
C ILE A 211 -2.91 0.75 -23.99
N ASP A 212 -2.25 -0.22 -24.62
CA ASP A 212 -2.78 -1.58 -24.70
C ASP A 212 -2.54 -2.30 -23.37
N PHE A 213 -3.60 -2.90 -22.86
CA PHE A 213 -3.68 -3.47 -21.54
C PHE A 213 -4.02 -4.94 -21.61
N ILE A 214 -3.42 -5.78 -20.78
CA ILE A 214 -3.91 -7.14 -20.53
C ILE A 214 -4.63 -7.14 -19.20
N LEU A 215 -5.95 -7.25 -19.23
CA LEU A 215 -6.78 -7.41 -18.06
C LEU A 215 -6.85 -8.88 -17.69
N LYS A 216 -6.62 -9.19 -16.41
CA LYS A 216 -6.77 -10.53 -15.87
C LYS A 216 -7.98 -10.54 -14.94
N TYR A 217 -8.81 -11.57 -15.04
CA TYR A 217 -9.95 -11.76 -14.15
C TYR A 217 -10.13 -13.23 -13.79
N SER A 218 -10.52 -13.50 -12.55
CA SER A 218 -10.64 -14.84 -11.99
C SER A 218 -12.01 -15.00 -11.32
N PHE A 219 -12.54 -16.22 -11.36
CA PHE A 219 -13.65 -16.66 -10.52
C PHE A 219 -13.28 -17.96 -9.78
N TRP A 220 -12.00 -18.37 -9.82
CA TRP A 220 -11.54 -19.61 -9.21
C TRP A 220 -11.25 -19.40 -7.73
N ARG A 221 -11.68 -20.35 -6.88
CA ARG A 221 -11.64 -20.20 -5.42
C ARG A 221 -10.23 -20.31 -4.82
N GLN A 222 -9.29 -20.95 -5.52
CA GLN A 222 -7.93 -21.22 -5.03
C GLN A 222 -6.88 -20.23 -5.55
N LEU A 223 -7.08 -19.59 -6.71
CA LEU A 223 -6.21 -18.49 -7.17
C LEU A 223 -6.88 -17.15 -6.92
N THR A 224 -6.13 -16.27 -6.27
CA THR A 224 -6.52 -14.88 -6.04
C THR A 224 -5.47 -13.95 -6.63
N PHE A 225 -5.85 -12.68 -6.80
CA PHE A 225 -4.89 -11.63 -7.04
C PHE A 225 -4.49 -11.05 -5.68
N GLY A 226 -3.20 -11.15 -5.38
CA GLY A 226 -2.59 -10.46 -4.25
C GLY A 226 -2.02 -9.12 -4.67
N ARG A 227 -1.49 -8.41 -3.68
CA ARG A 227 -0.76 -7.15 -3.85
C ARG A 227 0.69 -7.38 -3.51
N LYS A 228 1.58 -6.71 -4.23
CA LYS A 228 3.01 -6.76 -3.99
C LYS A 228 3.54 -5.34 -3.81
N LEU A 229 4.21 -5.12 -2.69
CA LEU A 229 4.90 -3.87 -2.37
C LEU A 229 6.42 -4.09 -2.49
N CYS A 230 7.12 -3.10 -3.01
CA CYS A 230 8.58 -3.12 -3.01
C CYS A 230 9.11 -2.36 -1.80
N LEU A 231 10.07 -2.97 -1.09
CA LEU A 231 10.78 -2.37 0.02
C LEU A 231 12.26 -2.23 -0.36
N GLN A 232 12.82 -1.05 -0.09
CA GLN A 232 14.24 -0.75 -0.21
C GLN A 232 14.82 -0.58 1.19
N PRO A 233 15.49 -1.60 1.74
CA PRO A 233 16.20 -1.46 3.00
C PRO A 233 17.36 -0.46 2.87
N VAL A 234 17.48 0.41 3.86
CA VAL A 234 18.54 1.42 3.97
C VAL A 234 19.18 1.26 5.35
N ARG A 235 20.50 1.11 5.38
CA ARG A 235 21.27 1.03 6.62
C ARG A 235 22.24 2.20 6.73
N ILE A 236 22.53 2.56 7.97
CA ILE A 236 23.45 3.63 8.33
C ILE A 236 24.81 3.03 8.64
N LYS A 237 25.83 3.65 8.08
CA LYS A 237 27.23 3.38 8.38
C LYS A 237 27.87 4.63 8.97
N SER A 238 28.69 4.46 10.01
CA SER A 238 29.51 5.56 10.54
C SER A 238 30.57 6.03 9.56
N SER A 239 31.05 5.14 8.68
CA SER A 239 32.03 5.42 7.62
C SER A 239 31.89 4.40 6.49
N VAL A 240 32.54 4.63 5.34
CA VAL A 240 32.50 3.69 4.20
C VAL A 240 32.95 2.27 4.61
N SER A 241 33.90 2.18 5.53
CA SER A 241 34.46 0.93 6.06
C SER A 241 33.86 0.49 7.40
N ASP A 242 32.69 1.00 7.79
CA ASP A 242 32.04 0.62 9.04
C ASP A 242 31.78 -0.90 9.08
N PRO A 243 32.42 -1.64 10.02
CA PRO A 243 32.21 -3.08 10.14
C PRO A 243 30.83 -3.43 10.74
N ASN A 244 30.18 -2.46 11.40
CA ASN A 244 28.95 -2.65 12.15
C ASN A 244 27.86 -1.67 11.67
N PRO A 245 27.38 -1.79 10.42
CA PRO A 245 26.23 -1.00 9.98
C PRO A 245 24.97 -1.39 10.74
N THR A 246 23.97 -0.50 10.73
CA THR A 246 22.61 -0.83 11.19
C THR A 246 21.91 -1.82 10.27
N GLY A 247 20.70 -2.25 10.63
CA GLY A 247 19.83 -3.10 9.84
C GLY A 247 19.42 -4.42 10.50
N SER A 248 19.77 -4.66 11.77
CA SER A 248 19.36 -5.88 12.49
C SER A 248 17.84 -6.01 12.57
N GLY A 249 17.13 -4.89 12.63
CA GLY A 249 15.67 -4.82 12.64
C GLY A 249 15.00 -5.44 11.41
N LEU A 250 15.69 -5.51 10.26
CA LEU A 250 15.10 -6.12 9.06
C LEU A 250 14.91 -7.63 9.24
N ALA A 251 15.95 -8.33 9.67
CA ALA A 251 15.87 -9.78 9.86
C ALA A 251 14.93 -10.15 11.02
N PHE A 252 14.80 -9.26 12.00
CA PHE A 252 13.92 -9.40 13.14
C PHE A 252 12.42 -9.20 12.79
N GLY A 253 12.05 -8.06 12.21
CA GLY A 253 10.63 -7.71 11.98
C GLY A 253 10.03 -8.22 10.66
N MET A 254 10.85 -8.45 9.62
CA MET A 254 10.33 -8.84 8.31
C MET A 254 9.60 -10.20 8.29
N PRO A 255 10.02 -11.24 9.05
CA PRO A 255 9.24 -12.48 9.17
C PRO A 255 7.81 -12.26 9.69
N GLY A 256 7.63 -11.38 10.68
CA GLY A 256 6.32 -10.96 11.18
C GLY A 256 5.50 -10.27 10.09
N ALA A 257 6.11 -9.32 9.37
CA ALA A 257 5.48 -8.64 8.24
C ALA A 257 5.01 -9.63 7.16
N PHE A 258 5.84 -10.58 6.73
CA PHE A 258 5.44 -11.62 5.76
C PHE A 258 4.28 -12.48 6.28
N THR A 259 4.31 -12.84 7.57
CA THR A 259 3.29 -13.69 8.19
C THR A 259 1.93 -12.98 8.23
N HIS A 260 1.87 -11.78 8.81
CA HIS A 260 0.59 -11.10 9.05
C HIS A 260 0.01 -10.45 7.79
N TRP A 261 0.85 -9.90 6.91
CA TRP A 261 0.39 -9.35 5.63
C TRP A 261 0.13 -10.43 4.57
N GLY A 262 0.77 -11.60 4.69
CA GLY A 262 0.48 -12.76 3.87
C GLY A 262 -0.97 -13.23 4.00
N LYS A 263 -1.55 -13.17 5.21
CA LYS A 263 -2.98 -13.43 5.47
C LYS A 263 -3.91 -12.47 4.69
N ALA A 264 -3.46 -11.23 4.49
CA ALA A 264 -4.14 -10.19 3.70
C ALA A 264 -3.77 -10.21 2.20
N ASN A 265 -3.12 -11.27 1.71
CA ASN A 265 -2.62 -11.38 0.33
C ASN A 265 -1.69 -10.24 -0.10
N LEU A 266 -0.98 -9.62 0.84
CA LEU A 266 0.09 -8.67 0.58
C LEU A 266 1.43 -9.40 0.69
N THR A 267 2.28 -9.19 -0.31
CA THR A 267 3.61 -9.79 -0.44
C THR A 267 4.65 -8.72 -0.69
N PHE A 268 5.92 -9.03 -0.48
CA PHE A 268 7.00 -8.05 -0.56
C PHE A 268 8.07 -8.47 -1.59
N ALA A 269 8.63 -7.47 -2.29
CA ALA A 269 9.96 -7.57 -2.91
C ALA A 269 10.92 -6.72 -2.10
N VAL A 270 11.83 -7.36 -1.37
CA VAL A 270 12.87 -6.68 -0.61
C VAL A 270 14.12 -6.59 -1.49
N ARG A 271 14.62 -5.37 -1.73
CA ARG A 271 15.85 -5.13 -2.48
C ARG A 271 17.10 -5.37 -1.64
N ALA A 272 18.26 -5.40 -2.30
CA ALA A 272 19.55 -5.33 -1.62
C ALA A 272 19.68 -4.00 -0.87
N TRP A 273 20.48 -4.01 0.20
CA TRP A 273 20.75 -2.84 1.03
C TRP A 273 21.28 -1.64 0.24
N LYS A 274 20.85 -0.45 0.64
CA LYS A 274 21.54 0.81 0.36
C LYS A 274 22.17 1.36 1.63
N ASP A 275 23.28 2.06 1.45
CA ASP A 275 24.06 2.61 2.55
C ASP A 275 23.90 4.14 2.58
N VAL A 276 23.66 4.69 3.77
CA VAL A 276 23.87 6.10 4.10
C VAL A 276 25.07 6.20 5.01
N ILE A 277 25.99 7.12 4.71
CA ILE A 277 27.20 7.35 5.53
C ILE A 277 26.97 8.57 6.43
N GLY A 278 27.02 8.38 7.75
CA GLY A 278 26.90 9.44 8.74
C GLY A 278 26.56 8.88 10.11
N SER A 279 27.51 8.92 11.05
CA SER A 279 27.32 8.39 12.41
C SER A 279 26.20 9.10 13.18
N GLN A 280 25.91 10.36 12.86
CA GLN A 280 24.80 11.12 13.45
C GLN A 280 23.43 10.50 13.14
N TYR A 281 23.30 9.71 12.07
CA TYR A 281 22.03 9.07 11.72
C TYR A 281 21.83 7.71 12.38
N LYS A 282 22.81 7.21 13.14
CA LYS A 282 22.67 5.93 13.87
C LYS A 282 21.75 6.07 15.08
N THR A 283 21.86 7.17 15.82
CA THR A 283 20.90 7.51 16.88
C THR A 283 20.14 8.75 16.42
N LEU A 284 18.84 8.58 16.14
CA LEU A 284 18.10 9.52 15.32
C LEU A 284 17.15 10.39 16.14
N THR A 285 17.35 11.71 16.12
CA THR A 285 16.34 12.68 16.59
C THR A 285 15.27 12.93 15.54
N ALA A 286 14.15 13.56 15.94
CA ALA A 286 13.12 14.01 14.99
C ALA A 286 13.66 14.96 13.90
N THR A 287 14.66 15.79 14.23
CA THR A 287 15.29 16.72 13.29
C THR A 287 16.18 16.00 12.28
N GLU A 288 17.07 15.12 12.75
CA GLU A 288 17.98 14.37 11.89
C GLU A 288 17.22 13.43 10.94
N ARG A 289 16.06 12.92 11.37
CA ARG A 289 15.18 12.14 10.49
C ARG A 289 14.78 12.92 9.24
N GLU A 290 14.49 14.22 9.36
CA GLU A 290 14.12 15.04 8.20
C GLU A 290 15.27 15.22 7.20
N GLU A 291 16.51 15.11 7.67
CA GLU A 291 17.70 15.15 6.83
C GLU A 291 17.99 13.79 6.19
N LEU A 292 17.68 12.70 6.90
CA LEU A 292 17.92 11.33 6.47
C LEU A 292 16.99 10.88 5.34
N LEU A 293 15.67 11.10 5.50
CA LEU A 293 14.65 10.64 4.54
C LEU A 293 14.87 11.05 3.07
N PRO A 294 15.45 12.21 2.74
CA PRO A 294 15.74 12.55 1.34
C PRO A 294 17.00 11.90 0.74
N MET A 295 17.81 11.15 1.49
CA MET A 295 19.17 10.75 1.08
C MET A 295 19.22 9.63 0.03
N ILE A 296 18.22 8.74 0.00
CA ILE A 296 18.16 7.67 -1.00
C ILE A 296 17.30 8.10 -2.17
N ASP A 297 17.79 7.94 -3.41
CA ASP A 297 17.07 8.33 -4.63
C ASP A 297 16.39 7.15 -5.35
N ASP A 298 15.43 6.48 -4.70
CA ASP A 298 14.52 5.55 -5.38
C ASP A 298 13.10 6.11 -5.46
N ASP A 299 12.44 5.96 -6.61
CA ASP A 299 11.08 6.46 -6.81
C ASP A 299 10.05 5.34 -7.03
N ASP A 300 10.45 4.08 -6.96
CA ASP A 300 9.61 2.92 -7.26
C ASP A 300 9.45 1.89 -6.14
N CYS A 301 10.00 2.17 -4.95
CA CYS A 301 9.91 1.35 -3.74
C CYS A 301 9.79 2.20 -2.48
N ILE A 302 9.27 1.59 -1.40
CA ILE A 302 9.22 2.22 -0.08
C ILE A 302 10.57 2.07 0.59
N GLU A 303 11.17 3.19 0.96
CA GLU A 303 12.43 3.21 1.68
C GLU A 303 12.17 2.86 3.15
N VAL A 304 12.94 1.90 3.67
CA VAL A 304 12.89 1.46 5.08
C VAL A 304 14.26 1.72 5.69
N TYR A 305 14.37 2.80 6.44
CA TYR A 305 15.60 3.24 7.11
C TYR A 305 15.73 2.53 8.45
N PHE A 306 16.83 1.81 8.66
CA PHE A 306 17.15 1.17 9.93
C PHE A 306 18.18 2.01 10.67
N VAL A 307 17.85 2.43 11.89
CA VAL A 307 18.74 3.19 12.79
C VAL A 307 19.01 2.36 14.04
N GLU A 308 20.08 2.64 14.79
CA GLU A 308 20.35 1.92 16.04
C GLU A 308 19.27 2.20 17.07
N ASN A 309 18.98 3.49 17.29
CA ASN A 309 18.02 3.98 18.28
C ASN A 309 17.36 5.27 17.83
N PHE A 310 16.20 5.59 18.40
CA PHE A 310 15.69 6.97 18.40
C PHE A 310 16.22 7.76 19.60
N SER A 311 16.15 9.08 19.52
CA SER A 311 16.45 9.97 20.65
C SER A 311 15.31 10.98 20.86
N PRO A 312 14.52 10.87 21.95
CA PRO A 312 14.55 9.79 22.95
C PRO A 312 14.16 8.42 22.36
N GLU A 313 14.49 7.33 23.05
CA GLU A 313 14.27 5.95 22.56
C GLU A 313 12.80 5.65 22.23
N ASP A 314 11.88 6.20 23.04
CA ASP A 314 10.44 6.01 22.90
C ASP A 314 9.77 7.02 21.95
N LEU A 315 10.55 7.85 21.24
CA LEU A 315 10.06 8.92 20.36
C LEU A 315 8.97 8.45 19.40
N TYR A 316 9.12 7.24 18.87
CA TYR A 316 8.21 6.62 17.92
C TYR A 316 7.83 5.18 18.26
N GLY A 317 7.99 4.76 19.52
CA GLY A 317 7.54 3.41 19.90
C GLY A 317 8.19 2.25 19.14
N GLY A 318 9.40 2.41 18.57
CA GLY A 318 10.09 1.37 17.80
C GLY A 318 10.19 1.65 16.30
N GLY A 319 9.31 2.49 15.75
CA GLY A 319 9.43 2.99 14.39
C GLY A 319 8.35 3.97 13.98
N VAL A 320 8.52 4.55 12.79
CA VAL A 320 7.58 5.54 12.28
C VAL A 320 7.42 5.47 10.77
N ALA A 321 6.18 5.52 10.33
CA ALA A 321 5.80 5.66 8.95
C ALA A 321 5.46 7.13 8.64
N ARG A 322 5.97 7.63 7.52
CA ARG A 322 5.62 8.95 7.01
C ARG A 322 4.83 8.81 5.72
N SER A 323 3.89 9.72 5.48
CA SER A 323 3.11 9.80 4.23
C SER A 323 2.30 8.54 3.96
N GLY A 324 1.59 7.99 4.95
CA GLY A 324 0.89 6.71 4.80
C GLY A 324 -0.09 6.67 3.63
N GLY A 325 -0.17 5.52 2.95
CA GLY A 325 -1.01 5.30 1.76
C GLY A 325 -0.59 6.07 0.50
N GLN A 326 0.59 6.70 0.50
CA GLN A 326 1.11 7.55 -0.58
C GLN A 326 2.31 6.89 -1.28
N ALA A 327 2.64 7.29 -2.51
CA ALA A 327 3.82 6.76 -3.17
C ALA A 327 5.13 7.25 -2.51
N SER A 328 5.09 8.42 -1.87
CA SER A 328 6.21 8.99 -1.12
C SER A 328 6.34 8.46 0.31
N SER A 329 5.69 7.34 0.68
CA SER A 329 5.83 6.81 2.04
C SER A 329 7.25 6.30 2.31
N THR A 330 7.66 6.44 3.56
CA THR A 330 8.93 5.93 4.08
C THR A 330 8.70 5.36 5.47
N ILE A 331 9.52 4.39 5.87
CA ILE A 331 9.55 3.85 7.24
C ILE A 331 10.91 4.17 7.84
N THR A 332 10.94 4.54 9.11
CA THR A 332 12.16 4.53 9.94
C THR A 332 11.95 3.54 11.06
N SER A 333 12.84 2.56 11.20
CA SER A 333 12.76 1.46 12.17
C SER A 333 13.98 1.50 13.06
N SER A 334 13.78 1.28 14.36
CA SER A 334 14.86 1.08 15.31
C SER A 334 15.36 -0.36 15.27
N ASP A 335 16.67 -0.56 15.33
CA ASP A 335 17.33 -1.85 15.55
C ASP A 335 17.23 -2.27 17.03
N ALA A 336 16.93 -1.34 17.93
CA ALA A 336 16.68 -1.60 19.34
C ALA A 336 15.58 -2.65 19.57
N ASN A 337 14.57 -2.70 18.69
CA ASN A 337 13.57 -3.78 18.66
C ASN A 337 14.25 -5.17 18.62
N ALA A 338 15.23 -5.34 17.72
CA ALA A 338 15.99 -6.57 17.60
C ALA A 338 16.96 -6.79 18.75
N PHE A 339 17.62 -5.74 19.24
CA PHE A 339 18.60 -5.84 20.33
C PHE A 339 17.96 -6.27 21.65
N TYR A 340 16.76 -5.79 21.93
CA TYR A 340 16.03 -6.15 23.15
C TYR A 340 15.04 -7.31 22.94
N GLY A 341 14.83 -7.74 21.69
CA GLY A 341 13.87 -8.80 21.36
C GLY A 341 12.43 -8.41 21.63
N ILE A 342 12.11 -7.13 21.41
CA ILE A 342 10.79 -6.53 21.63
C ILE A 342 10.20 -6.08 20.29
N ASP A 343 8.88 -6.08 20.21
CA ASP A 343 8.11 -5.60 19.08
C ASP A 343 8.37 -6.34 17.76
N LEU A 344 8.13 -7.65 17.78
CA LEU A 344 8.28 -8.53 16.60
C LEU A 344 7.37 -8.13 15.43
N THR A 345 6.28 -7.40 15.72
CA THR A 345 5.26 -7.00 14.76
C THR A 345 5.34 -5.54 14.34
N HIS A 346 6.21 -4.71 14.95
CA HIS A 346 6.38 -3.29 14.61
C HIS A 346 6.55 -3.05 13.11
N LEU A 347 7.48 -3.77 12.44
CA LEU A 347 7.67 -3.53 11.00
C LEU A 347 6.39 -3.87 10.19
N ALA A 348 5.59 -4.84 10.66
CA ALA A 348 4.30 -5.12 10.07
C ALA A 348 3.31 -3.97 10.31
N HIS A 349 3.28 -3.39 11.51
CA HIS A 349 2.50 -2.21 11.87
C HIS A 349 2.83 -1.02 10.97
N GLU A 350 4.11 -0.66 10.85
CA GLU A 350 4.56 0.45 10.01
C GLU A 350 4.23 0.24 8.54
N ILE A 351 4.33 -1.00 8.05
CA ILE A 351 3.88 -1.33 6.70
C ILE A 351 2.38 -1.10 6.55
N GLY A 352 1.57 -1.32 7.59
CA GLY A 352 0.15 -1.01 7.64
C GLY A 352 -0.15 0.45 7.33
N HIS A 353 0.61 1.36 7.94
CA HIS A 353 0.54 2.79 7.63
C HIS A 353 0.92 3.09 6.18
N VAL A 354 2.00 2.48 5.69
CA VAL A 354 2.42 2.63 4.28
C VAL A 354 1.33 2.18 3.29
N VAL A 355 0.57 1.13 3.63
CA VAL A 355 -0.53 0.62 2.81
C VAL A 355 -1.90 1.24 3.16
N GLY A 356 -1.90 2.40 3.82
CA GLY A 356 -3.07 3.27 3.91
C GLY A 356 -3.99 2.99 5.11
N LEU A 357 -3.48 2.38 6.19
CA LEU A 357 -4.24 2.14 7.42
C LEU A 357 -3.75 3.05 8.55
N SER A 358 -4.66 3.71 9.27
CA SER A 358 -4.36 4.44 10.51
C SER A 358 -4.60 3.54 11.71
N HIS A 359 -4.20 3.98 12.91
CA HIS A 359 -4.63 3.30 14.13
C HIS A 359 -6.15 3.30 14.24
N PRO A 360 -6.76 2.25 14.80
CA PRO A 360 -8.20 2.19 15.04
C PRO A 360 -8.71 3.37 15.89
N GLY A 361 -9.86 3.93 15.53
CA GLY A 361 -10.48 5.06 16.22
C GLY A 361 -9.87 6.43 15.89
N SER A 362 -8.79 6.49 15.10
CA SER A 362 -8.20 7.76 14.65
C SER A 362 -9.07 8.44 13.58
N GLY A 363 -9.94 7.66 12.95
CA GLY A 363 -10.70 8.08 11.78
C GLY A 363 -9.81 8.24 10.55
N SER A 364 -10.42 8.65 9.43
CA SER A 364 -9.69 8.85 8.18
C SER A 364 -8.78 10.08 8.31
N SER A 365 -7.49 9.81 8.57
CA SER A 365 -6.44 10.83 8.75
C SER A 365 -6.00 11.48 7.43
N GLY A 366 -6.66 11.16 6.32
CA GLY A 366 -6.40 11.68 4.99
C GLY A 366 -7.16 10.88 3.92
N PRO A 367 -7.27 11.35 2.67
CA PRO A 367 -8.11 10.72 1.64
C PRO A 367 -7.71 9.30 1.23
N ASN A 368 -6.52 8.85 1.66
CA ASN A 368 -5.95 7.54 1.36
C ASN A 368 -5.59 6.75 2.64
N MET A 369 -5.97 7.28 3.82
CA MET A 369 -5.77 6.65 5.12
C MET A 369 -7.13 6.26 5.68
N TYR A 370 -7.30 4.98 5.93
CA TYR A 370 -8.53 4.40 6.48
C TYR A 370 -8.25 3.85 7.86
N ASP A 371 -9.26 3.88 8.72
CA ASP A 371 -9.15 3.31 10.05
C ASP A 371 -8.81 1.82 9.94
N GLY A 372 -7.73 1.39 10.60
CA GLY A 372 -7.43 -0.02 10.77
C GLY A 372 -8.41 -0.68 11.74
N SER A 373 -8.48 -2.01 11.72
CA SER A 373 -9.34 -2.75 12.66
C SER A 373 -8.75 -2.82 14.07
N GLY A 374 -9.61 -2.65 15.08
CA GLY A 374 -9.27 -2.91 16.49
C GLY A 374 -8.80 -4.36 16.71
N GLY A 375 -8.04 -4.60 17.78
CA GLY A 375 -7.51 -5.93 18.13
C GLY A 375 -6.51 -6.53 17.12
N THR A 376 -6.09 -5.76 16.11
CA THR A 376 -5.15 -6.20 15.07
C THR A 376 -3.78 -5.55 15.23
N LEU A 377 -2.84 -5.93 14.36
CA LEU A 377 -1.52 -5.31 14.25
C LEU A 377 -1.57 -3.79 14.09
N MET A 378 -2.70 -3.19 13.69
CA MET A 378 -2.84 -1.73 13.58
C MET A 378 -3.07 -1.05 14.92
N CYS A 379 -3.29 -1.79 16.01
CA CYS A 379 -3.37 -1.20 17.35
C CYS A 379 -2.00 -0.69 17.79
N PRO A 380 -1.92 0.54 18.32
CA PRO A 380 -0.67 1.06 18.87
C PRO A 380 -0.24 0.23 20.09
N SER A 381 1.07 0.13 20.32
CA SER A 381 1.65 -0.64 21.43
C SER A 381 2.78 0.08 22.15
N GLY A 382 3.45 1.03 21.46
CA GLY A 382 4.65 1.69 21.97
C GLY A 382 5.86 0.75 22.02
N PHE A 383 7.01 1.27 22.46
CA PHE A 383 8.30 0.59 22.27
C PHE A 383 8.44 -0.75 23.03
N GLN A 384 7.77 -0.90 24.17
CA GLN A 384 7.96 -2.05 25.07
C GLN A 384 6.99 -3.20 24.82
N ASN A 385 6.02 -3.04 23.92
CA ASN A 385 4.99 -4.03 23.68
C ASN A 385 4.87 -4.33 22.18
N ASP A 386 4.68 -5.59 21.84
CA ASP A 386 4.35 -5.98 20.48
C ASP A 386 2.95 -5.48 20.10
N ASN A 387 2.80 -5.01 18.86
CA ASN A 387 1.45 -4.89 18.29
C ASN A 387 0.79 -6.28 18.21
N PRO A 388 -0.55 -6.38 18.31
CA PRO A 388 -1.25 -7.66 18.21
C PRO A 388 -0.89 -8.44 16.93
N ALA A 389 -0.59 -9.73 17.08
CA ALA A 389 -0.21 -10.64 15.98
C ALA A 389 -1.42 -11.12 15.14
N ILE A 390 -2.40 -10.25 14.92
CA ILE A 390 -3.71 -10.53 14.31
C ILE A 390 -3.94 -9.60 13.11
N ASN A 391 -4.60 -10.07 12.06
CA ASN A 391 -5.01 -9.24 10.92
C ASN A 391 -6.45 -9.56 10.48
N SER A 392 -7.14 -8.57 9.87
CA SER A 392 -8.55 -8.64 9.52
C SER A 392 -8.82 -8.62 8.01
N GLN A 393 -10.00 -9.09 7.59
CA GLN A 393 -10.45 -8.94 6.20
C GLN A 393 -10.68 -7.47 5.84
N GLU A 394 -11.17 -6.66 6.78
CA GLU A 394 -11.33 -5.22 6.64
C GLU A 394 -9.99 -4.52 6.30
N ASN A 395 -8.93 -4.78 7.06
CA ASN A 395 -7.58 -4.26 6.75
C ASN A 395 -7.14 -4.68 5.33
N SER A 396 -7.38 -5.95 4.97
CA SER A 396 -7.07 -6.49 3.63
C SER A 396 -7.84 -5.79 2.51
N ASP A 397 -9.10 -5.43 2.73
CA ASP A 397 -9.93 -4.75 1.73
C ASP A 397 -9.58 -3.27 1.58
N LEU A 398 -9.01 -2.67 2.63
CA LEU A 398 -8.65 -1.26 2.70
C LEU A 398 -7.24 -0.93 2.18
N LEU A 399 -6.40 -1.93 1.88
CA LEU A 399 -5.02 -1.68 1.43
C LEU A 399 -4.96 -0.76 0.19
N GLN A 400 -4.29 0.38 0.33
CA GLN A 400 -4.01 1.35 -0.73
C GLN A 400 -2.57 1.84 -0.65
N ASN A 401 -1.87 1.78 -1.78
CA ASN A 401 -0.68 2.60 -2.03
C ASN A 401 -0.44 2.60 -3.56
N PRO A 402 -0.16 3.74 -4.23
CA PRO A 402 0.06 3.79 -5.67
C PRO A 402 1.19 2.88 -6.16
N LEU A 403 2.15 2.53 -5.30
CA LEU A 403 3.24 1.62 -5.61
C LEU A 403 2.85 0.13 -5.56
N LEU A 404 1.67 -0.22 -5.04
CA LEU A 404 1.21 -1.61 -5.07
C LEU A 404 1.08 -2.12 -6.50
N THR A 405 1.49 -3.37 -6.67
CA THR A 405 1.42 -4.12 -7.92
C THR A 405 0.55 -5.35 -7.75
N SER A 406 -0.18 -5.75 -8.78
CA SER A 406 -0.96 -6.98 -8.74
C SER A 406 -0.07 -8.19 -8.97
N THR A 407 -0.19 -9.20 -8.11
CA THR A 407 0.45 -10.51 -8.29
C THR A 407 -0.61 -11.60 -8.34
N LEU A 408 -0.34 -12.66 -9.09
CA LEU A 408 -1.18 -13.86 -9.06
C LEU A 408 -0.63 -14.82 -8.02
N MET A 409 -1.48 -15.32 -7.13
CA MET A 409 -1.06 -16.24 -6.09
C MET A 409 -2.16 -17.24 -5.73
N PHE A 410 -1.74 -18.33 -5.09
CA PHE A 410 -2.66 -19.20 -4.37
C PHE A 410 -3.18 -18.45 -3.14
N LYS A 411 -4.44 -18.68 -2.81
CA LYS A 411 -5.01 -18.15 -1.57
C LYS A 411 -4.18 -18.70 -0.39
N GLY A 412 -3.58 -17.79 0.38
CA GLY A 412 -2.78 -18.14 1.55
C GLY A 412 -3.66 -18.50 2.75
N ALA A 413 -3.05 -18.45 3.94
CA ALA A 413 -3.79 -18.49 5.20
C ALA A 413 -4.91 -17.43 5.20
N ALA A 414 -6.03 -17.75 5.82
CA ALA A 414 -7.09 -16.77 6.02
C ALA A 414 -6.62 -15.69 6.99
N VAL A 415 -7.22 -14.51 6.89
CA VAL A 415 -7.20 -13.51 7.97
C VAL A 415 -7.81 -14.11 9.24
N ASP A 416 -7.45 -13.55 10.38
CA ASP A 416 -7.79 -14.08 11.69
C ASP A 416 -9.23 -13.73 12.11
N CYS A 417 -9.74 -12.61 11.60
CA CYS A 417 -11.06 -12.07 11.91
C CYS A 417 -11.60 -11.23 10.72
N VAL A 418 -12.88 -10.86 10.76
CA VAL A 418 -13.52 -10.10 9.68
C VAL A 418 -13.24 -8.59 9.79
N ASP A 419 -13.53 -7.99 10.94
CA ASP A 419 -13.49 -6.54 11.20
C ASP A 419 -13.27 -6.27 12.70
N SER A 420 -13.26 -5.00 13.11
CA SER A 420 -13.07 -4.60 14.52
C SER A 420 -14.04 -5.26 15.52
N GLY A 421 -15.28 -5.56 15.11
CA GLY A 421 -16.27 -6.20 15.99
C GLY A 421 -15.94 -7.66 16.29
N ASP A 422 -15.27 -8.33 15.36
CA ASP A 422 -14.82 -9.72 15.47
C ASP A 422 -13.42 -9.81 16.10
N CYS A 423 -12.52 -8.88 15.77
CA CYS A 423 -11.15 -8.86 16.28
C CYS A 423 -11.03 -8.34 17.73
N GLY A 424 -12.02 -7.59 18.21
CA GLY A 424 -12.01 -6.96 19.54
C GLY A 424 -11.37 -5.56 19.57
N GLY A 425 -11.29 -4.98 20.76
CA GLY A 425 -10.68 -3.66 20.97
C GLY A 425 -9.16 -3.70 21.01
N CYS A 426 -8.51 -2.54 20.84
CA CYS A 426 -7.07 -2.45 21.08
C CYS A 426 -6.74 -2.67 22.57
N PRO A 427 -5.62 -3.35 22.88
CA PRO A 427 -5.11 -3.44 24.24
C PRO A 427 -4.89 -2.05 24.83
N SER A 428 -5.09 -1.90 26.14
CA SER A 428 -4.68 -0.70 26.87
C SER A 428 -3.15 -0.64 26.92
N ILE A 429 -2.59 0.49 26.49
CA ILE A 429 -1.14 0.80 26.56
C ILE A 429 -0.79 1.35 27.94
#